data_AF-A0A957NT28-F1
#
_entry.id   AF-A0A957NT28-F1
#
_cell.length_a   1.000
_cell.length_b   1.000
_cell.length_c   1.000
_cell.angle_alpha   90.00
_cell.angle_beta   90.00
_cell.angle_gamma   90.00
#
_symmetry.space_group_name_H-M   'P 1'
#
loop_
_entity.id
_entity.type
_entity.pdbx_description
1 polymer ?
#
loop_
_entity_poly.entity_id
_entity_poly.type
_entity_poly.pdbx_seq_one_letter_code
_entity_poly.pdbx_strand_id
1 'polypeptide(L)'
;MQTTFPTTYHTPRRIRRTPLDFAAIFMGLLLLTLVVSVAFWQFWYANRIFGGVSVAGIPVGGMTRSNALRLLNRELQPYPLPPVALSYGNEQWPLLLNDASRPAALNANVDLVSAVNAAYLMGRDGPLRTRIGEQLGLLLVGGEITPHVAFEPGQLRQAVAQIAAQIRHPAQAGSQVGNIIIEARSGVDVDVEQTLDALLLALQHEVTPNKPLVVPVAARPILPPETVVQPSTAEVSQPTLPPLRLVDPKFGLEMAIDPSELNGLLFSQQPLSVDPDRVYNFVQQWAAQIDVSPRDARLQFNPDTGTVNILQ
;
A
#
# COMPACT_ATOMS: atom_id res chain seq x y z
N MET A 1 35.70 106.54 -13.89
CA MET A 1 35.47 106.31 -15.34
C MET A 1 34.73 104.99 -15.46
N GLN A 2 33.55 105.02 -16.09
CA GLN A 2 32.56 103.94 -16.06
C GLN A 2 32.91 102.82 -17.06
N THR A 3 32.83 101.59 -16.58
CA THR A 3 33.07 100.36 -17.34
C THR A 3 31.78 99.96 -18.06
N THR A 4 31.75 100.08 -19.38
CA THR A 4 30.59 99.66 -20.19
C THR A 4 30.86 98.28 -20.78
N PHE A 5 30.13 97.27 -20.33
CA PHE A 5 30.14 95.94 -20.94
C PHE A 5 29.24 95.93 -22.19
N PRO A 6 29.70 95.40 -23.34
CA PRO A 6 28.86 95.28 -24.52
C PRO A 6 27.89 94.10 -24.35
N THR A 7 26.60 94.41 -24.20
CA THR A 7 25.53 93.42 -24.24
C THR A 7 25.34 92.94 -25.68
N THR A 8 25.83 91.76 -26.02
CA THR A 8 25.54 91.11 -27.30
C THR A 8 24.09 90.64 -27.32
N TYR A 9 23.23 91.35 -28.05
CA TYR A 9 21.87 90.92 -28.32
C TYR A 9 21.90 89.70 -29.26
N HIS A 10 21.64 88.51 -28.72
CA HIS A 10 21.30 87.35 -29.55
C HIS A 10 19.91 87.59 -30.17
N THR A 11 19.87 87.82 -31.49
CA THR A 11 18.62 87.85 -32.24
C THR A 11 17.91 86.50 -32.09
N PRO A 12 16.66 86.47 -31.59
CA PRO A 12 15.94 85.22 -31.49
C PRO A 12 15.72 84.68 -32.90
N ARG A 13 16.33 83.53 -33.21
CA ARG A 13 16.07 82.76 -34.43
C ARG A 13 14.55 82.51 -34.48
N ARG A 14 13.83 83.27 -35.32
CA ARG A 14 12.42 83.00 -35.61
C ARG A 14 12.36 81.66 -36.32
N ILE A 15 12.02 80.61 -35.58
CA ILE A 15 11.72 79.29 -36.13
C ILE A 15 10.51 79.48 -37.05
N ARG A 16 10.74 79.60 -38.35
CA ARG A 16 9.68 79.62 -39.36
C ARG A 16 9.09 78.22 -39.36
N ARG A 17 7.98 78.02 -38.63
CA ARG A 17 7.23 76.77 -38.66
C ARG A 17 6.63 76.61 -40.05
N THR A 18 7.16 75.65 -40.79
CA THR A 18 6.70 75.32 -42.14
C THR A 18 5.49 74.37 -42.05
N PRO A 19 4.62 74.30 -43.06
CA PRO A 19 3.55 73.29 -43.10
C PRO A 19 4.10 71.85 -43.01
N LEU A 20 5.36 71.64 -43.39
CA LEU A 20 6.07 70.36 -43.22
C LEU A 20 6.33 70.02 -41.74
N ASP A 21 6.60 71.01 -40.87
CA ASP A 21 6.75 70.77 -39.43
C ASP A 21 5.42 70.31 -38.82
N PHE A 22 4.30 70.90 -39.24
CA PHE A 22 2.98 70.47 -38.82
C PHE A 22 2.64 69.07 -39.33
N ALA A 23 3.01 68.74 -40.57
CA ALA A 23 2.83 67.41 -41.12
C ALA A 23 3.70 66.37 -40.39
N ALA A 24 4.95 66.71 -40.05
CA ALA A 24 5.85 65.84 -39.29
C ALA A 24 5.35 65.60 -37.86
N ILE A 25 4.87 66.65 -37.18
CA ILE A 25 4.25 66.53 -35.85
C ILE A 25 2.99 65.68 -35.93
N PHE A 26 2.12 65.91 -36.92
CA PHE A 26 0.89 65.14 -37.11
C PHE A 26 1.19 63.65 -37.38
N MET A 27 2.15 63.36 -38.27
CA MET A 27 2.58 61.99 -38.55
C MET A 27 3.21 61.32 -37.33
N GLY A 28 4.04 62.05 -36.58
CA GLY A 28 4.60 61.57 -35.32
C GLY A 28 3.54 61.26 -34.27
N LEU A 29 2.52 62.12 -34.15
CA LEU A 29 1.40 61.92 -33.23
C LEU A 29 0.53 60.72 -33.65
N LEU A 30 0.29 60.55 -34.95
CA LEU A 30 -0.44 59.39 -35.49
C LEU A 30 0.32 58.09 -35.21
N LEU A 31 1.63 58.06 -35.43
CA LEU A 31 2.48 56.91 -35.15
C LEU A 31 2.54 56.60 -33.65
N LEU A 32 2.66 57.63 -32.80
CA LEU A 32 2.57 57.48 -31.35
C LEU A 32 1.22 56.88 -30.93
N THR A 33 0.12 57.36 -31.51
CA THR A 33 -1.23 56.87 -31.20
C THR A 33 -1.37 55.39 -31.59
N LEU A 34 -0.86 55.00 -32.77
CA LEU A 34 -0.83 53.61 -33.22
C LEU A 34 -0.06 52.71 -32.23
N VAL A 35 1.13 53.13 -31.82
CA VAL A 35 1.97 52.38 -30.86
C VAL A 35 1.28 52.27 -29.50
N VAL A 36 0.68 53.34 -28.99
CA VAL A 36 -0.07 53.34 -27.73
C VAL A 36 -1.31 52.44 -27.81
N SER A 37 -2.05 52.47 -28.92
CA SER A 37 -3.21 51.59 -29.11
C SER A 37 -2.82 50.11 -29.17
N VAL A 38 -1.73 49.77 -29.86
CA VAL A 38 -1.21 48.39 -29.89
C VAL A 38 -0.74 47.96 -28.50
N ALA A 39 -0.02 48.83 -27.79
CA ALA A 39 0.43 48.56 -26.43
C ALA A 39 -0.75 48.39 -25.45
N PHE A 40 -1.78 49.21 -25.57
CA PHE A 40 -3.01 49.11 -24.76
C PHE A 40 -3.79 47.83 -25.06
N TRP A 41 -3.90 47.45 -26.33
CA TRP A 41 -4.54 46.19 -26.75
C TRP A 41 -3.78 44.97 -26.19
N GLN A 42 -2.46 44.96 -26.32
CA GLN A 42 -1.59 43.94 -25.74
C GLN A 42 -1.74 43.89 -24.22
N PHE A 43 -1.81 45.04 -23.54
CA PHE A 43 -2.01 45.13 -22.09
C PHE A 43 -3.39 44.60 -21.64
N TRP A 44 -4.46 44.91 -22.39
CA TRP A 44 -5.81 44.45 -22.08
C TRP A 44 -5.98 42.92 -22.21
N TYR A 45 -5.32 42.33 -23.21
CA TYR A 45 -5.29 40.87 -23.42
C TYR A 45 -4.13 40.16 -22.74
N ALA A 46 -3.24 40.88 -22.06
CA ALA A 46 -2.08 40.31 -21.37
C ALA A 46 -2.49 39.29 -20.30
N ASN A 47 -3.69 39.39 -19.74
CA ASN A 47 -4.08 38.56 -18.59
C ASN A 47 -5.34 37.70 -18.80
N ARG A 48 -5.75 37.48 -20.05
CA ARG A 48 -6.94 36.67 -20.41
C ARG A 48 -6.59 35.43 -21.21
N ILE A 49 -7.32 34.35 -21.04
CA ILE A 49 -7.20 33.14 -21.87
C ILE A 49 -7.87 33.43 -23.23
N PHE A 50 -7.31 32.92 -24.34
CA PHE A 50 -7.91 33.11 -25.66
C PHE A 50 -9.30 32.42 -25.74
N GLY A 51 -10.17 32.95 -26.60
CA GLY A 51 -11.50 32.36 -26.82
C GLY A 51 -11.39 30.94 -27.39
N GLY A 52 -12.39 30.11 -27.09
CA GLY A 52 -12.45 28.72 -27.58
C GLY A 52 -11.65 27.70 -26.76
N VAL A 53 -10.94 28.12 -25.70
CA VAL A 53 -10.24 27.20 -24.81
C VAL A 53 -11.17 26.67 -23.71
N SER A 54 -11.22 25.36 -23.55
CA SER A 54 -11.89 24.64 -22.47
C SER A 54 -10.89 23.81 -21.66
N VAL A 55 -11.21 23.60 -20.38
CA VAL A 55 -10.44 22.73 -19.49
C VAL A 55 -11.40 21.68 -18.93
N ALA A 56 -11.14 20.40 -19.21
CA ALA A 56 -12.03 19.27 -18.87
C ALA A 56 -13.51 19.55 -19.22
N GLY A 57 -13.78 19.98 -20.46
CA GLY A 57 -15.12 20.33 -20.93
C GLY A 57 -15.69 21.68 -20.44
N ILE A 58 -15.05 22.39 -19.52
CA ILE A 58 -15.53 23.70 -19.01
C ILE A 58 -14.90 24.84 -19.82
N PRO A 59 -15.69 25.72 -20.45
CA PRO A 59 -15.16 26.84 -21.22
C PRO A 59 -14.53 27.89 -20.30
N VAL A 60 -13.22 28.12 -20.46
CA VAL A 60 -12.45 29.13 -19.70
C VAL A 60 -11.97 30.28 -20.58
N GLY A 61 -12.22 30.21 -21.89
CA GLY A 61 -11.86 31.24 -22.85
C GLY A 61 -12.42 32.62 -22.51
N GLY A 62 -11.62 33.67 -22.69
CA GLY A 62 -11.97 35.05 -22.37
C GLY A 62 -11.86 35.44 -20.89
N MET A 63 -11.72 34.45 -19.99
CA MET A 63 -11.55 34.67 -18.55
C MET A 63 -10.10 35.02 -18.19
N THR A 64 -9.90 35.72 -17.08
CA THR A 64 -8.57 35.84 -16.48
C THR A 64 -8.17 34.52 -15.82
N ARG A 65 -6.86 34.28 -15.67
CA ARG A 65 -6.34 33.08 -14.98
C ARG A 65 -6.97 32.86 -13.60
N SER A 66 -7.14 33.93 -12.83
CA SER A 66 -7.78 33.89 -11.51
C SER A 66 -9.27 33.52 -11.57
N ASN A 67 -10.01 34.01 -12.57
CA ASN A 67 -11.43 33.69 -12.75
C ASN A 67 -11.62 32.26 -13.23
N ALA A 68 -10.80 31.83 -14.18
CA ALA A 68 -10.77 30.46 -14.67
C ALA A 68 -10.49 29.48 -13.51
N LEU A 69 -9.47 29.75 -12.70
CA LEU A 69 -9.12 28.90 -11.55
C LEU A 69 -10.28 28.80 -10.53
N ARG A 70 -10.97 29.91 -10.24
CA ARG A 70 -12.13 29.90 -9.33
C ARG A 70 -13.31 29.11 -9.91
N LEU A 71 -13.58 29.26 -11.20
CA LEU A 71 -14.63 28.51 -11.88
C LEU A 71 -14.32 27.02 -11.84
N LEU A 72 -13.10 26.64 -12.24
CA LEU A 72 -12.67 25.24 -12.24
C LEU A 72 -12.73 24.64 -10.84
N ASN A 73 -12.24 25.33 -9.80
CA ASN A 73 -12.35 24.83 -8.42
C ASN A 73 -13.79 24.59 -7.98
N ARG A 74 -14.77 25.36 -8.48
CA ARG A 74 -16.17 25.20 -8.13
C ARG A 74 -16.85 24.06 -8.87
N GLU A 75 -16.58 23.94 -10.16
CA GLU A 75 -17.26 22.97 -11.03
C GLU A 75 -16.59 21.59 -11.04
N LEU A 76 -15.29 21.52 -10.71
CA LEU A 76 -14.47 20.31 -10.74
C LEU A 76 -14.12 19.76 -9.36
N GLN A 77 -14.74 20.23 -8.27
CA GLN A 77 -14.59 19.62 -6.95
C GLN A 77 -15.92 19.00 -6.47
N PRO A 78 -16.00 17.66 -6.34
CA PRO A 78 -14.98 16.65 -6.65
C PRO A 78 -14.83 16.42 -8.17
N TYR A 79 -13.61 16.12 -8.64
CA TYR A 79 -13.34 15.91 -10.06
C TYR A 79 -13.98 14.59 -10.52
N PRO A 80 -14.80 14.57 -11.58
CA PRO A 80 -15.46 13.36 -12.04
C PRO A 80 -14.44 12.43 -12.70
N LEU A 81 -13.94 11.46 -11.96
CA LEU A 81 -13.06 10.41 -12.49
C LEU A 81 -13.88 9.25 -13.03
N PRO A 82 -13.39 8.56 -14.09
CA PRO A 82 -14.04 7.35 -14.56
C PRO A 82 -14.05 6.29 -13.43
N PRO A 83 -15.07 5.43 -13.39
CA PRO A 83 -15.08 4.32 -12.46
C PRO A 83 -13.92 3.37 -12.78
N VAL A 84 -13.13 3.05 -11.77
CA VAL A 84 -12.01 2.11 -11.86
C VAL A 84 -12.41 0.83 -11.15
N ALA A 85 -12.08 -0.33 -11.69
CA ALA A 85 -12.33 -1.61 -11.04
C ALA A 85 -11.11 -2.51 -11.14
N LEU A 86 -10.84 -3.27 -10.08
CA LEU A 86 -9.88 -4.35 -10.09
C LEU A 86 -10.59 -5.64 -10.50
N SER A 87 -10.00 -6.42 -11.41
CA SER A 87 -10.56 -7.70 -11.84
C SER A 87 -9.68 -8.87 -11.43
N TYR A 88 -10.31 -9.95 -10.97
CA TYR A 88 -9.66 -11.23 -10.74
C TYR A 88 -10.62 -12.36 -11.10
N GLY A 89 -10.23 -13.21 -12.06
CA GLY A 89 -11.13 -14.23 -12.61
C GLY A 89 -12.38 -13.62 -13.24
N ASN A 90 -13.56 -13.98 -12.72
CA ASN A 90 -14.86 -13.46 -13.17
C ASN A 90 -15.42 -12.36 -12.24
N GLU A 91 -14.70 -12.01 -11.19
CA GLU A 91 -15.13 -11.04 -10.18
C GLU A 91 -14.45 -9.69 -10.41
N GLN A 92 -15.20 -8.62 -10.11
CA GLN A 92 -14.74 -7.24 -10.24
C GLN A 92 -15.04 -6.48 -8.96
N TRP A 93 -14.01 -5.83 -8.43
CA TRP A 93 -14.09 -4.98 -7.25
C TRP A 93 -14.01 -3.52 -7.69
N PRO A 94 -15.09 -2.74 -7.61
CA PRO A 94 -15.06 -1.33 -7.95
C PRO A 94 -14.22 -0.55 -6.93
N LEU A 95 -13.26 0.22 -7.44
CA LEU A 95 -12.55 1.26 -6.71
C LEU A 95 -13.36 2.55 -6.83
N LEU A 96 -13.96 2.98 -5.74
CA LEU A 96 -14.67 4.26 -5.67
C LEU A 96 -13.64 5.38 -5.50
N LEU A 97 -13.46 6.21 -6.52
CA LEU A 97 -12.62 7.41 -6.49
C LEU A 97 -13.46 8.59 -6.00
N ASN A 98 -12.89 9.47 -5.17
CA ASN A 98 -13.49 10.71 -4.67
C ASN A 98 -14.80 10.58 -3.86
N ASP A 99 -15.04 9.47 -3.18
CA ASP A 99 -16.19 9.30 -2.27
C ASP A 99 -15.82 9.60 -0.80
N ALA A 100 -15.96 10.85 -0.37
CA ALA A 100 -15.67 11.27 1.00
C ALA A 100 -16.44 10.50 2.10
N SER A 101 -17.48 9.73 1.75
CA SER A 101 -18.25 8.92 2.72
C SER A 101 -17.63 7.55 3.02
N ARG A 102 -16.60 7.12 2.27
CA ARG A 102 -15.87 5.86 2.54
C ARG A 102 -14.40 6.12 2.89
N PRO A 103 -13.87 5.46 3.94
CA PRO A 103 -12.47 5.60 4.34
C PRO A 103 -11.47 5.05 3.31
N ALA A 104 -11.93 4.37 2.27
CA ALA A 104 -11.12 3.84 1.17
C ALA A 104 -11.24 4.64 -0.13
N ALA A 105 -11.91 5.80 -0.12
CA ALA A 105 -11.99 6.62 -1.31
C ALA A 105 -10.65 7.30 -1.62
N LEU A 106 -10.21 7.13 -2.86
CA LEU A 106 -9.01 7.75 -3.38
C LEU A 106 -9.30 9.25 -3.60
N ASN A 107 -8.59 10.12 -2.90
CA ASN A 107 -8.63 11.56 -3.19
C ASN A 107 -7.67 11.87 -4.33
N ALA A 108 -8.21 12.23 -5.48
CA ALA A 108 -7.42 12.68 -6.60
C ALA A 108 -7.11 14.17 -6.48
N ASN A 109 -5.83 14.53 -6.49
CA ASN A 109 -5.41 15.93 -6.49
C ASN A 109 -5.24 16.38 -7.95
N VAL A 110 -6.12 17.28 -8.39
CA VAL A 110 -6.08 17.81 -9.75
C VAL A 110 -5.30 19.12 -9.75
N ASP A 111 -4.22 19.18 -10.52
CA ASP A 111 -3.45 20.41 -10.66
C ASP A 111 -4.12 21.36 -11.67
N LEU A 112 -5.11 22.10 -11.16
CA LEU A 112 -5.84 23.10 -11.92
C LEU A 112 -4.96 24.33 -12.24
N VAL A 113 -3.91 24.58 -11.46
CA VAL A 113 -3.03 25.74 -11.68
C VAL A 113 -2.18 25.52 -12.93
N SER A 114 -1.58 24.35 -13.08
CA SER A 114 -0.85 24.02 -14.31
C SER A 114 -1.78 23.96 -15.52
N ALA A 115 -3.00 23.41 -15.39
CA ALA A 115 -3.99 23.40 -16.47
C ALA A 115 -4.38 24.81 -16.94
N VAL A 116 -4.63 25.75 -16.01
CA VAL A 116 -4.94 27.16 -16.34
C VAL A 116 -3.74 27.86 -16.98
N ASN A 117 -2.52 27.56 -16.53
CA ASN A 117 -1.31 28.12 -17.14
C ASN A 117 -1.10 27.58 -18.57
N ALA A 118 -1.31 26.29 -18.79
CA ALA A 118 -1.28 25.68 -20.12
C ALA A 118 -2.35 26.31 -21.04
N ALA A 119 -3.57 26.52 -20.53
CA ALA A 119 -4.64 27.20 -21.25
C ALA A 119 -4.29 28.64 -21.63
N TYR A 120 -3.59 29.33 -20.74
CA TYR A 120 -3.11 30.68 -21.01
C TYR A 120 -1.98 30.71 -22.05
N LEU A 121 -1.07 29.73 -22.05
CA LEU A 121 0.06 29.66 -22.99
C LEU A 121 -0.35 29.18 -24.39
N MET A 122 -1.46 28.45 -24.51
CA MET A 122 -1.99 27.97 -25.78
C MET A 122 -2.27 29.14 -26.75
N GLY A 123 -1.70 29.08 -27.96
CA GLY A 123 -1.77 30.19 -28.94
C GLY A 123 -0.88 31.39 -28.64
N ARG A 124 -0.06 31.34 -27.58
CA ARG A 124 0.96 32.36 -27.23
C ARG A 124 2.40 31.86 -27.40
N ASP A 125 2.60 30.56 -27.52
CA ASP A 125 3.93 29.96 -27.63
C ASP A 125 4.41 29.81 -29.09
N GLY A 126 5.72 29.68 -29.30
CA GLY A 126 6.32 29.47 -30.62
C GLY A 126 6.49 30.72 -31.49
N PRO A 127 6.93 30.58 -32.77
CA PRO A 127 7.12 31.69 -33.71
C PRO A 127 5.80 32.34 -34.17
N LEU A 128 5.84 33.60 -34.61
CA LEU A 128 4.64 34.40 -34.93
C LEU A 128 3.64 33.70 -35.87
N ARG A 129 4.15 32.96 -36.87
CA ARG A 129 3.33 32.21 -37.84
C ARG A 129 2.51 31.07 -37.20
N THR A 130 3.07 30.35 -36.23
CA THR A 130 2.36 29.25 -35.55
C THR A 130 1.32 29.81 -34.60
N ARG A 131 1.64 30.92 -33.90
CA ARG A 131 0.68 31.61 -33.02
C ARG A 131 -0.60 32.02 -33.74
N ILE A 132 -0.49 32.61 -34.93
CA ILE A 132 -1.66 33.05 -35.70
C ILE A 132 -2.52 31.85 -36.12
N GLY A 133 -1.87 30.77 -36.59
CA GLY A 133 -2.56 29.54 -36.97
C GLY A 133 -3.28 28.89 -35.78
N GLU A 134 -2.60 28.77 -34.64
CA GLU A 134 -3.19 28.25 -33.40
C GLU A 134 -4.33 29.12 -32.91
N GLN A 135 -4.18 30.44 -32.88
CA GLN A 135 -5.25 31.36 -32.47
C GLN A 135 -6.50 31.22 -33.35
N LEU A 136 -6.33 31.11 -34.67
CA LEU A 136 -7.45 30.85 -35.58
C LEU A 136 -8.06 29.46 -35.35
N GLY A 137 -7.23 28.44 -35.12
CA GLY A 137 -7.69 27.09 -34.79
C GLY A 137 -8.53 27.05 -33.51
N LEU A 138 -8.08 27.73 -32.45
CA LEU A 138 -8.82 27.85 -31.19
C LEU A 138 -10.17 28.55 -31.37
N LEU A 139 -10.24 29.57 -32.23
CA LEU A 139 -11.47 30.29 -32.54
C LEU A 139 -12.48 29.45 -33.35
N LEU A 140 -11.99 28.62 -34.28
CA LEU A 140 -12.82 27.83 -35.20
C LEU A 140 -13.23 26.48 -34.63
N VAL A 141 -12.28 25.76 -34.02
CA VAL A 141 -12.45 24.37 -33.56
C VAL A 141 -12.54 24.30 -32.03
N GLY A 142 -11.94 25.25 -31.33
CA GLY A 142 -11.73 25.17 -29.89
C GLY A 142 -10.47 24.39 -29.53
N GLY A 143 -10.00 24.56 -28.30
CA GLY A 143 -8.90 23.81 -27.73
C GLY A 143 -9.30 23.23 -26.38
N GLU A 144 -9.09 21.94 -26.18
CA GLU A 144 -9.40 21.27 -24.93
C GLU A 144 -8.11 20.88 -24.20
N ILE A 145 -8.07 21.17 -22.89
CA ILE A 145 -6.97 20.80 -22.01
C ILE A 145 -7.49 19.90 -20.92
N THR A 146 -6.91 18.70 -20.79
CA THR A 146 -7.16 17.79 -19.68
C THR A 146 -6.17 18.08 -18.56
N PRO A 147 -6.61 18.45 -17.35
CA PRO A 147 -5.73 18.64 -16.20
C PRO A 147 -4.98 17.36 -15.85
N HIS A 148 -3.74 17.51 -15.36
CA HIS A 148 -3.01 16.38 -14.80
C HIS A 148 -3.59 16.00 -13.44
N VAL A 149 -3.86 14.71 -13.26
CA VAL A 149 -4.42 14.17 -12.02
C VAL A 149 -3.32 13.41 -11.30
N ALA A 150 -2.96 13.88 -10.10
CA ALA A 150 -2.01 13.22 -9.22
C ALA A 150 -2.75 12.40 -8.16
N PHE A 151 -2.25 11.20 -7.90
CA PHE A 151 -2.80 10.28 -6.91
C PHE A 151 -1.78 10.04 -5.80
N GLU A 152 -2.23 10.00 -4.55
CA GLU A 152 -1.39 9.68 -3.40
C GLU A 152 -1.13 8.16 -3.32
N PRO A 153 0.11 7.69 -3.54
CA PRO A 153 0.40 6.26 -3.64
C PRO A 153 0.07 5.48 -2.37
N GLY A 154 0.15 6.13 -1.20
CA GLY A 154 -0.20 5.51 0.09
C GLY A 154 -1.68 5.13 0.20
N GLN A 155 -2.59 6.00 -0.28
CA GLN A 155 -4.03 5.75 -0.26
C GLN A 155 -4.40 4.64 -1.26
N LEU A 156 -3.78 4.65 -2.45
CA LEU A 156 -3.97 3.60 -3.46
C LEU A 156 -3.51 2.25 -2.93
N ARG A 157 -2.31 2.17 -2.33
CA ARG A 157 -1.79 0.93 -1.74
C ARG A 157 -2.75 0.38 -0.69
N GLN A 158 -3.29 1.23 0.17
CA GLN A 158 -4.24 0.80 1.20
C GLN A 158 -5.54 0.26 0.59
N ALA A 159 -6.09 0.91 -0.44
CA ALA A 159 -7.29 0.45 -1.13
C ALA A 159 -7.04 -0.91 -1.83
N VAL A 160 -5.91 -1.05 -2.54
CA VAL A 160 -5.51 -2.32 -3.17
C VAL A 160 -5.30 -3.40 -2.12
N ALA A 161 -4.67 -3.09 -0.98
CA ALA A 161 -4.43 -4.05 0.11
C ALA A 161 -5.75 -4.55 0.74
N GLN A 162 -6.77 -3.69 0.87
CA GLN A 162 -8.08 -4.08 1.37
C GLN A 162 -8.80 -5.05 0.42
N ILE A 163 -8.71 -4.81 -0.89
CA ILE A 163 -9.27 -5.71 -1.91
C ILE A 163 -8.45 -7.01 -1.97
N ALA A 164 -7.12 -6.92 -1.91
CA ALA A 164 -6.23 -8.07 -1.85
C ALA A 164 -6.54 -8.97 -0.64
N ALA A 165 -6.88 -8.40 0.51
CA ALA A 165 -7.28 -9.18 1.69
C ALA A 165 -8.61 -9.93 1.51
N GLN A 166 -9.50 -9.45 0.63
CA GLN A 166 -10.75 -10.15 0.30
C GLN A 166 -10.51 -11.30 -0.69
N ILE A 167 -9.56 -11.14 -1.61
CA ILE A 167 -9.19 -12.16 -2.61
C ILE A 167 -8.26 -13.23 -2.00
N ARG A 168 -7.39 -12.82 -1.08
CA ARG A 168 -6.38 -13.70 -0.47
C ARG A 168 -7.05 -14.73 0.43
N HIS A 169 -6.85 -15.99 0.08
CA HIS A 169 -7.25 -17.12 0.92
C HIS A 169 -6.06 -18.07 1.10
N PRO A 170 -5.82 -18.53 2.34
CA PRO A 170 -4.72 -19.46 2.61
C PRO A 170 -4.97 -20.80 1.91
N ALA A 171 -3.89 -21.44 1.47
CA ALA A 171 -3.97 -22.79 0.95
C ALA A 171 -4.40 -23.75 2.06
N GLN A 172 -5.39 -24.58 1.79
CA GLN A 172 -5.88 -25.58 2.74
C GLN A 172 -5.32 -26.94 2.37
N ALA A 173 -4.54 -27.52 3.29
CA ALA A 173 -4.09 -28.89 3.15
C ALA A 173 -5.30 -29.84 3.20
N GLY A 174 -5.29 -30.86 2.34
CA GLY A 174 -6.26 -31.94 2.43
C GLY A 174 -6.02 -32.74 3.71
N SER A 175 -7.09 -33.21 4.35
CA SER A 175 -6.99 -34.06 5.55
C SER A 175 -8.04 -35.14 5.50
N GLN A 176 -7.66 -36.36 5.85
CA GLN A 176 -8.57 -37.50 5.94
C GLN A 176 -8.71 -37.91 7.41
N VAL A 177 -9.92 -37.82 7.96
CA VAL A 177 -10.23 -38.29 9.33
C VAL A 177 -11.23 -39.43 9.21
N GLY A 178 -10.74 -40.66 9.36
CA GLY A 178 -11.54 -41.87 9.14
C GLY A 178 -12.06 -41.96 7.70
N ASN A 179 -13.38 -41.86 7.52
CA ASN A 179 -14.06 -41.95 6.23
C ASN A 179 -14.44 -40.57 5.63
N ILE A 180 -14.02 -39.46 6.27
CA ILE A 180 -14.27 -38.09 5.80
C ILE A 180 -13.00 -37.58 5.12
N ILE A 181 -13.11 -37.25 3.82
CA ILE A 181 -12.02 -36.69 3.01
C ILE A 181 -12.27 -35.19 2.87
N ILE A 182 -11.38 -34.37 3.43
CA ILE A 182 -11.31 -32.94 3.16
C ILE A 182 -10.31 -32.76 2.02
N GLU A 183 -10.79 -32.32 0.86
CA GLU A 183 -9.95 -32.09 -0.31
C GLU A 183 -9.03 -30.88 -0.11
N ALA A 184 -7.80 -30.99 -0.63
CA ALA A 184 -6.85 -29.88 -0.65
C ALA A 184 -7.36 -28.75 -1.57
N ARG A 185 -7.28 -27.51 -1.10
CA ARG A 185 -7.64 -26.32 -1.90
C ARG A 185 -6.44 -25.41 -2.04
N SER A 186 -6.15 -25.04 -3.28
CA SER A 186 -5.08 -24.08 -3.58
C SER A 186 -5.41 -22.72 -2.97
N GLY A 187 -4.42 -22.07 -2.37
CA GLY A 187 -4.54 -20.71 -1.88
C GLY A 187 -4.30 -19.70 -2.98
N VAL A 188 -4.65 -18.45 -2.72
CA VAL A 188 -4.36 -17.33 -3.62
C VAL A 188 -3.64 -16.27 -2.80
N ASP A 189 -2.43 -15.91 -3.23
CA ASP A 189 -1.76 -14.70 -2.76
C ASP A 189 -1.92 -13.58 -3.79
N VAL A 190 -2.02 -12.34 -3.32
CA VAL A 190 -2.11 -11.16 -4.18
C VAL A 190 -0.86 -10.31 -4.00
N ASP A 191 -0.19 -10.02 -5.10
CA ASP A 191 0.96 -9.12 -5.17
C ASP A 191 0.46 -7.67 -5.24
N VAL A 192 0.42 -7.03 -4.07
CA VAL A 192 -0.11 -5.68 -3.90
C VAL A 192 0.72 -4.65 -4.66
N GLU A 193 2.05 -4.77 -4.66
CA GLU A 193 2.92 -3.80 -5.32
C GLU A 193 2.83 -3.94 -6.84
N GLN A 194 2.83 -5.17 -7.38
CA GLN A 194 2.67 -5.37 -8.81
C GLN A 194 1.29 -4.89 -9.31
N THR A 195 0.24 -5.09 -8.52
CA THR A 195 -1.10 -4.59 -8.83
C THR A 195 -1.17 -3.06 -8.76
N LEU A 196 -0.48 -2.46 -7.78
CA LEU A 196 -0.39 -1.01 -7.62
C LEU A 196 0.32 -0.35 -8.83
N ASP A 197 1.43 -0.93 -9.29
CA ASP A 197 2.18 -0.42 -10.45
C ASP A 197 1.34 -0.50 -11.72
N ALA A 198 0.63 -1.61 -11.94
CA ALA A 198 -0.29 -1.77 -13.06
C ALA A 198 -1.43 -0.73 -13.00
N LEU A 199 -1.98 -0.50 -11.80
CA LEU A 199 -3.03 0.50 -11.59
C LEU A 199 -2.53 1.92 -11.85
N LEU A 200 -1.35 2.29 -11.36
CA LEU A 200 -0.76 3.61 -11.58
C LEU A 200 -0.48 3.85 -13.07
N LEU A 201 0.06 2.86 -13.77
CA LEU A 201 0.34 2.96 -15.20
C LEU A 201 -0.95 3.13 -16.00
N ALA A 202 -1.99 2.37 -15.66
CA ALA A 202 -3.31 2.48 -16.26
C ALA A 202 -3.97 3.85 -15.99
N LEU A 203 -3.83 4.38 -14.76
CA LEU A 203 -4.32 5.71 -14.41
C LEU A 203 -3.58 6.85 -15.13
N GLN A 204 -2.31 6.66 -15.49
CA GLN A 204 -1.54 7.68 -16.20
C GLN A 204 -1.83 7.69 -17.71
N HIS A 205 -2.09 6.53 -18.31
CA HIS A 205 -2.19 6.39 -19.77
C HIS A 205 -3.63 6.26 -20.29
N GLU A 206 -4.55 5.72 -19.48
CA GLU A 206 -5.87 5.28 -19.96
C GLU A 206 -7.05 5.98 -19.27
N VAL A 207 -6.82 7.07 -18.52
CA VAL A 207 -7.91 7.88 -17.95
C VAL A 207 -8.56 8.70 -19.07
N THR A 208 -9.42 8.03 -19.81
CA THR A 208 -10.35 8.68 -20.74
C THR A 208 -11.63 9.01 -19.99
N PRO A 209 -12.15 10.24 -20.11
CA PRO A 209 -13.49 10.54 -19.64
C PRO A 209 -14.48 9.52 -20.22
N ASN A 210 -15.32 8.93 -19.38
CA ASN A 210 -16.44 8.06 -19.77
C ASN A 210 -16.13 6.59 -20.15
N LYS A 211 -14.92 6.07 -19.92
CA LYS A 211 -14.61 4.64 -20.08
C LYS A 211 -14.23 4.00 -18.74
N PRO A 212 -14.88 2.90 -18.31
CA PRO A 212 -14.47 2.20 -17.10
C PRO A 212 -13.08 1.59 -17.29
N LEU A 213 -12.19 1.84 -16.34
CA LEU A 213 -10.84 1.29 -16.35
C LEU A 213 -10.82 0.00 -15.52
N VAL A 214 -10.51 -1.13 -16.14
CA VAL A 214 -10.44 -2.43 -15.47
C VAL A 214 -9.00 -2.90 -15.44
N VAL A 215 -8.44 -3.04 -14.24
CA VAL A 215 -7.05 -3.43 -14.04
C VAL A 215 -7.00 -4.84 -13.45
N PRO A 216 -6.29 -5.80 -14.08
CA PRO A 216 -6.17 -7.15 -13.55
C PRO A 216 -5.31 -7.16 -12.29
N VAL A 217 -5.76 -7.89 -11.27
CA VAL A 217 -5.00 -8.11 -10.03
C VAL A 217 -3.90 -9.14 -10.29
N ALA A 218 -2.68 -8.81 -9.89
CA ALA A 218 -1.55 -9.73 -9.94
C ALA A 218 -1.69 -10.74 -8.78
N ALA A 219 -2.26 -11.91 -9.07
CA ALA A 219 -2.41 -12.98 -8.09
C ALA A 219 -1.49 -14.16 -8.43
N ARG A 220 -0.94 -14.79 -7.39
CA ARG A 220 -0.09 -15.98 -7.47
C ARG A 220 -0.78 -17.13 -6.74
N PRO A 221 -0.99 -18.28 -7.39
CA PRO A 221 -1.52 -19.44 -6.69
C PRO A 221 -0.50 -19.94 -5.67
N ILE A 222 -0.95 -20.12 -4.43
CA ILE A 222 -0.18 -20.80 -3.40
C ILE A 222 -0.53 -22.29 -3.53
N LEU A 223 0.45 -23.12 -3.90
CA LEU A 223 0.25 -24.56 -3.93
C LEU A 223 -0.19 -25.03 -2.53
N PRO A 224 -1.16 -25.98 -2.44
CA PRO A 224 -1.44 -26.63 -1.18
C PRO A 224 -0.15 -27.14 -0.57
N PRO A 225 0.06 -27.00 0.76
CA PRO A 225 1.02 -27.84 1.44
C PRO A 225 0.73 -29.27 1.02
N GLU A 226 1.76 -30.07 0.70
CA GLU A 226 1.59 -31.49 0.43
C GLU A 226 0.60 -32.03 1.47
N THR A 227 -0.44 -32.74 1.00
CA THR A 227 -1.38 -33.43 1.89
C THR A 227 -0.50 -34.13 2.91
N VAL A 228 -0.47 -33.61 4.13
CA VAL A 228 0.01 -34.39 5.25
C VAL A 228 -1.10 -35.40 5.39
N VAL A 229 -0.98 -36.46 4.59
CA VAL A 229 -1.34 -37.78 5.04
C VAL A 229 -0.53 -37.83 6.32
N GLN A 230 -1.13 -37.41 7.44
CA GLN A 230 -0.75 -38.01 8.70
C GLN A 230 -0.91 -39.46 8.31
N PRO A 231 0.19 -40.22 8.16
CA PRO A 231 -0.02 -41.62 8.02
C PRO A 231 -0.85 -41.94 9.25
N SER A 232 -2.08 -42.40 8.99
CA SER A 232 -2.76 -43.26 9.94
C SER A 232 -2.00 -44.59 9.90
N THR A 233 -0.68 -44.54 10.05
CA THR A 233 -0.09 -45.24 11.15
C THR A 233 -0.73 -44.62 12.41
N ALA A 234 -1.71 -45.21 13.10
CA ALA A 234 -1.95 -46.64 13.30
C ALA A 234 -0.70 -47.54 13.23
N GLU A 235 0.51 -46.96 13.31
CA GLU A 235 1.41 -47.33 14.36
C GLU A 235 0.57 -47.01 15.57
N VAL A 236 0.00 -48.08 16.09
CA VAL A 236 -0.11 -48.32 17.51
C VAL A 236 1.22 -47.86 18.13
N SER A 237 1.43 -46.55 18.22
CA SER A 237 2.21 -45.94 19.27
C SER A 237 1.37 -46.24 20.50
N GLN A 238 1.51 -47.48 21.00
CA GLN A 238 1.30 -47.71 22.41
C GLN A 238 1.97 -46.52 23.08
N PRO A 239 1.24 -45.73 23.89
CA PRO A 239 1.88 -44.70 24.68
C PRO A 239 3.03 -45.42 25.39
N THR A 240 4.25 -45.17 24.96
CA THR A 240 5.43 -45.77 25.58
C THR A 240 5.53 -44.98 26.86
N LEU A 241 4.86 -45.49 27.89
CA LEU A 241 4.87 -44.90 29.20
C LEU A 241 6.34 -44.77 29.58
N PRO A 242 6.79 -43.57 29.98
CA PRO A 242 8.17 -43.39 30.40
C PRO A 242 8.46 -44.37 31.55
N PRO A 243 9.66 -44.97 31.62
CA PRO A 243 10.00 -45.91 32.68
C PRO A 243 9.78 -45.26 34.04
N LEU A 244 9.02 -45.93 34.90
CA LEU A 244 8.70 -45.40 36.23
C LEU A 244 9.84 -45.75 37.17
N ARG A 245 10.46 -44.74 37.80
CA ARG A 245 11.51 -44.97 38.81
C ARG A 245 10.91 -44.89 40.20
N LEU A 246 10.99 -45.99 40.94
CA LEU A 246 10.63 -46.09 42.34
C LEU A 246 11.87 -45.85 43.19
N VAL A 247 11.74 -44.94 44.15
CA VAL A 247 12.83 -44.58 45.06
C VAL A 247 12.31 -44.74 46.48
N ASP A 248 12.95 -45.61 47.26
CA ASP A 248 12.76 -45.70 48.71
C ASP A 248 13.95 -45.04 49.41
N PRO A 249 13.78 -43.81 49.94
CA PRO A 249 14.85 -43.09 50.61
C PRO A 249 15.27 -43.71 51.96
N LYS A 250 14.47 -44.60 52.55
CA LYS A 250 14.74 -45.21 53.86
C LYS A 250 15.75 -46.35 53.78
N PHE A 251 15.69 -47.12 52.68
CA PHE A 251 16.58 -48.26 52.44
C PHE A 251 17.54 -48.03 51.26
N GLY A 252 17.48 -46.86 50.61
CA GLY A 252 18.33 -46.52 49.47
C GLY A 252 18.02 -47.35 48.22
N LEU A 253 16.78 -47.87 48.12
CA LEU A 253 16.37 -48.74 47.04
C LEU A 253 15.94 -47.90 45.83
N GLU A 254 16.54 -48.13 44.67
CA GLU A 254 16.14 -47.51 43.42
C GLU A 254 15.83 -48.60 42.40
N MET A 255 14.58 -48.63 41.93
CA MET A 255 14.11 -49.62 40.96
C MET A 255 13.47 -48.92 39.79
N ALA A 256 13.80 -49.36 38.57
CA ALA A 256 13.11 -48.93 37.36
C ALA A 256 12.08 -50.01 36.97
N ILE A 257 10.85 -49.60 36.71
CA ILE A 257 9.82 -50.47 36.11
C ILE A 257 9.92 -50.32 34.60
N ASP A 258 10.12 -51.43 33.92
CA ASP A 258 10.16 -51.46 32.46
C ASP A 258 8.76 -51.19 31.86
N PRO A 259 8.67 -50.49 30.71
CA PRO A 259 7.39 -50.19 30.07
C PRO A 259 6.54 -51.42 29.74
N SER A 260 7.17 -52.58 29.49
CA SER A 260 6.47 -53.85 29.28
C SER A 260 5.78 -54.39 30.52
N GLU A 261 6.41 -54.25 31.69
CA GLU A 261 5.81 -54.65 32.97
C GLU A 261 4.68 -53.70 33.35
N LEU A 262 4.89 -52.39 33.13
CA LEU A 262 3.89 -51.36 33.38
C LEU A 262 2.62 -51.59 32.54
N ASN A 263 2.75 -51.95 31.26
CA ASN A 263 1.62 -52.32 30.40
C ASN A 263 0.87 -53.56 30.92
N GLY A 264 1.56 -54.50 31.56
CA GLY A 264 0.94 -55.68 32.18
C GLY A 264 0.07 -55.35 33.40
N LEU A 265 0.36 -54.23 34.09
CA LEU A 265 -0.36 -53.74 35.27
C LEU A 265 -1.61 -52.90 34.93
N LEU A 266 -1.79 -52.51 33.67
CA LEU A 266 -2.91 -51.67 33.24
C LEU A 266 -4.15 -52.51 32.92
N PHE A 267 -5.31 -52.05 33.40
CA PHE A 267 -6.63 -52.57 33.06
C PHE A 267 -7.22 -51.85 31.82
N SER A 268 -7.02 -50.54 31.72
CA SER A 268 -7.42 -49.72 30.56
C SER A 268 -6.47 -48.55 30.36
N GLN A 269 -6.24 -48.16 29.11
CA GLN A 269 -5.43 -46.98 28.74
C GLN A 269 -6.29 -45.73 28.48
N GLN A 270 -7.61 -45.90 28.29
CA GLN A 270 -8.57 -44.80 28.16
C GLN A 270 -9.91 -45.16 28.86
N PRO A 271 -10.18 -44.64 30.07
CA PRO A 271 -9.28 -43.87 30.95
C PRO A 271 -8.18 -44.76 31.53
N LEU A 272 -7.04 -44.15 31.89
CA LEU A 272 -5.93 -44.85 32.54
C LEU A 272 -6.41 -45.47 33.87
N SER A 273 -6.48 -46.80 33.91
CA SER A 273 -6.89 -47.56 35.08
C SER A 273 -5.93 -48.71 35.31
N VAL A 274 -5.48 -48.86 36.54
CA VAL A 274 -4.53 -49.88 36.98
C VAL A 274 -5.31 -51.03 37.62
N ASP A 275 -4.89 -52.27 37.37
CA ASP A 275 -5.47 -53.45 38.01
C ASP A 275 -4.85 -53.65 39.41
N PRO A 276 -5.59 -53.44 40.51
CA PRO A 276 -5.06 -53.49 41.87
C PRO A 276 -4.53 -54.89 42.25
N ASP A 277 -5.13 -55.96 41.71
CA ASP A 277 -4.71 -57.33 42.03
C ASP A 277 -3.36 -57.66 41.36
N ARG A 278 -3.14 -57.16 40.14
CA ARG A 278 -1.86 -57.32 39.44
C ARG A 278 -0.74 -56.54 40.11
N VAL A 279 -1.02 -55.31 40.53
CA VAL A 279 -0.05 -54.51 41.29
C VAL A 279 0.33 -55.19 42.59
N TYR A 280 -0.65 -55.72 43.33
CA TYR A 280 -0.38 -56.42 44.59
C TYR A 280 0.54 -57.64 44.38
N ASN A 281 0.27 -58.46 43.37
CA ASN A 281 1.10 -59.62 43.05
C ASN A 281 2.53 -59.23 42.63
N PHE A 282 2.66 -58.16 41.85
CA PHE A 282 3.96 -57.64 41.42
C PHE A 282 4.80 -57.16 42.61
N VAL A 283 4.19 -56.37 43.51
CA VAL A 283 4.85 -55.90 44.74
C VAL A 283 5.22 -57.07 45.66
N GLN A 284 4.41 -58.13 45.73
CA GLN A 284 4.73 -59.33 46.51
C GLN A 284 5.96 -60.09 45.97
N GLN A 285 6.13 -60.18 44.65
CA GLN A 285 7.32 -60.79 44.05
C GLN A 285 8.58 -60.01 44.38
N TRP A 286 8.51 -58.68 44.38
CA TRP A 286 9.61 -57.83 44.79
C TRP A 286 9.89 -57.92 46.29
N ALA A 287 8.85 -57.97 47.11
CA ALA A 287 8.97 -58.18 48.54
C ALA A 287 9.73 -59.48 48.83
N ALA A 288 9.42 -60.58 48.14
CA ALA A 288 10.14 -61.85 48.32
C ALA A 288 11.63 -61.79 47.93
N GLN A 289 12.03 -60.87 47.05
CA GLN A 289 13.43 -60.69 46.65
C GLN A 289 14.20 -59.73 47.58
N ILE A 290 13.50 -58.75 48.15
CA ILE A 290 14.09 -57.72 49.01
C ILE A 290 14.02 -58.12 50.50
N ASP A 291 13.13 -59.04 50.86
CA ASP A 291 12.96 -59.49 52.24
C ASP A 291 14.19 -60.26 52.72
N VAL A 292 15.03 -59.56 53.48
CA VAL A 292 16.16 -60.16 54.19
C VAL A 292 15.64 -60.61 55.55
N SER A 293 15.50 -61.93 55.72
CA SER A 293 15.15 -62.49 57.04
C SER A 293 16.16 -62.02 58.09
N PRO A 294 15.71 -61.53 59.26
CA PRO A 294 16.61 -61.08 60.33
C PRO A 294 17.57 -62.22 60.69
N ARG A 295 18.88 -61.95 60.65
CA ARG A 295 19.90 -62.85 61.18
C ARG A 295 20.51 -62.23 62.41
N ASP A 296 20.63 -63.03 63.47
CA ASP A 296 21.30 -62.61 64.70
C ASP A 296 22.77 -62.30 64.40
N ALA A 297 23.19 -61.07 64.66
CA ALA A 297 24.58 -60.65 64.50
C ALA A 297 25.47 -61.41 65.51
N ARG A 298 26.49 -62.12 65.03
CA ARG A 298 27.50 -62.71 65.92
C ARG A 298 28.55 -61.66 66.23
N LEU A 299 28.65 -61.26 67.49
CA LEU A 299 29.62 -60.26 67.92
C LEU A 299 30.89 -60.95 68.42
N GLN A 300 32.02 -60.66 67.79
CA GLN A 300 33.34 -61.06 68.29
C GLN A 300 33.99 -59.86 68.97
N PHE A 301 34.16 -59.97 70.28
CA PHE A 301 34.90 -58.98 71.05
C PHE A 301 36.40 -59.22 70.86
N ASN A 302 37.13 -58.19 70.39
CA ASN A 302 38.58 -58.23 70.36
C ASN A 302 39.14 -57.65 71.68
N PRO A 303 39.72 -58.49 72.56
CA PRO A 303 40.22 -58.03 73.85
C PRO A 303 41.45 -57.12 73.76
N ASP A 304 42.20 -57.15 72.65
CA ASP A 304 43.42 -56.34 72.49
C ASP A 304 43.13 -54.88 72.12
N THR A 305 42.01 -54.64 71.43
CA THR A 305 41.61 -53.30 70.96
C THR A 305 40.38 -52.75 71.66
N GLY A 306 39.69 -53.56 72.48
CA GLY A 306 38.45 -53.18 73.17
C GLY A 306 37.25 -52.96 72.25
N THR A 307 37.36 -53.34 70.97
CA THR A 307 36.34 -53.11 69.95
C THR A 307 35.52 -54.37 69.70
N VAL A 308 34.20 -54.19 69.54
CA VAL A 308 33.27 -55.25 69.12
C VAL A 308 33.23 -55.29 67.59
N ASN A 309 33.64 -56.41 67.00
CA ASN A 309 33.49 -56.65 65.56
C ASN A 309 32.24 -57.49 65.30
N ILE A 310 31.43 -57.07 64.33
CA ILE A 310 30.25 -57.80 63.87
C ILE A 310 30.72 -58.83 62.84
N LEU A 311 30.59 -60.12 63.16
CA LEU A 311 30.69 -61.21 62.19
C LEU A 311 29.29 -61.39 61.58
N GLN A 312 29.16 -61.08 60.29
CA GLN A 312 27.93 -61.30 59.50
C GLN A 312 27.56 -62.78 59.36
#